data_AF-A0A0T9QEH5-F1
#
_entry.id   AF-A0A0T9QEH5-F1
#
_cell.length_a   1.000
_cell.length_b   1.000
_cell.length_c   1.000
_cell.angle_alpha   90.00
_cell.angle_beta   90.00
_cell.angle_gamma   90.00
#
_symmetry.space_group_name_H-M   'P 1'
#
loop_
_entity.id
_entity.type
_entity.pdbx_description
1 polymer ?
#
loop_
_entity_poly.entity_id
_entity_poly.type
_entity_poly.pdbx_seq_one_letter_code
_entity_poly.pdbx_strand_id
1 'polypeptide(L)' 'MKQTNDVLSGLELYFRRTHQQNTEKTPWFTRWLYIPIEERMQILDDLLKPYPAATEYQKK' A
#
# COMPACT_ATOMS: atom_id res chain seq x y z
N MET A 1 -6.67 -6.06 -17.20
CA MET A 1 -7.35 -6.15 -15.88
C MET A 1 -6.47 -6.72 -14.75
N LYS A 2 -5.38 -7.45 -15.00
CA LYS A 2 -4.54 -8.02 -13.91
C LYS A 2 -3.88 -6.95 -13.02
N GLN A 3 -3.36 -5.88 -13.62
CA GLN A 3 -2.60 -4.84 -12.92
C GLN A 3 -3.39 -4.09 -11.83
N THR A 4 -4.70 -3.89 -12.03
CA THR A 4 -5.54 -3.15 -11.07
C THR A 4 -5.78 -3.96 -9.79
N ASN A 5 -5.95 -5.29 -9.91
CA ASN A 5 -6.13 -6.16 -8.75
C ASN A 5 -4.85 -6.24 -7.91
N ASP A 6 -3.69 -6.30 -8.56
CA ASP A 6 -2.40 -6.33 -7.86
C ASP A 6 -2.16 -5.04 -7.06
N VAL A 7 -2.54 -3.89 -7.62
CA VAL A 7 -2.46 -2.58 -6.95
C VAL A 7 -3.43 -2.50 -5.76
N LEU A 8 -4.67 -3.00 -5.91
CA LEU A 8 -5.65 -3.02 -4.82
C LEU A 8 -5.19 -3.92 -3.67
N SER A 9 -4.61 -5.08 -3.97
CA SER A 9 -4.02 -5.96 -2.96
C SER A 9 -2.80 -5.35 -2.27
N GLY A 10 -1.96 -4.62 -3.01
CA GLY A 10 -0.83 -3.87 -2.44
C GLY A 10 -1.26 -2.77 -1.47
N LEU A 11 -2.30 -2.01 -1.84
CA LEU A 11 -2.91 -1.00 -0.96
C LEU A 11 -3.50 -1.62 0.30
N GLU A 12 -4.28 -2.70 0.17
CA GLU A 12 -4.86 -3.38 1.32
C GLU A 12 -3.77 -3.87 2.30
N LEU A 13 -2.68 -4.45 1.77
CA LEU A 13 -1.54 -4.90 2.56
C LEU A 13 -0.83 -3.75 3.26
N TYR A 14 -0.64 -2.61 2.57
CA TYR A 14 -0.08 -1.39 3.16
C TYR A 14 -0.89 -0.99 4.39
N PHE A 15 -2.22 -0.82 4.24
CA PHE A 15 -3.09 -0.41 5.34
C PHE A 15 -3.18 -1.40 6.49
N ARG A 16 -3.03 -2.71 6.22
CA ARG A 16 -2.92 -3.71 7.28
C ARG A 16 -1.62 -3.61 8.07
N ARG A 17 -0.53 -3.15 7.45
CA ARG A 17 0.81 -3.13 8.03
C ARG A 17 1.16 -1.81 8.73
N THR A 18 0.74 -0.68 8.17
CA THR A 18 1.03 0.65 8.71
C THR A 18 0.01 1.13 9.72
N HIS A 19 -1.23 0.61 9.69
CA HIS A 19 -2.29 1.10 10.57
C HIS A 19 -2.90 0.01 11.45
N GLN A 20 -2.73 0.19 12.77
CA GLN A 20 -3.16 -0.68 13.85
C GLN A 20 -4.69 -0.79 14.04
N GLN A 21 -5.52 -0.30 13.11
CA GLN A 21 -6.96 -0.18 13.31
C GLN A 21 -7.80 -0.50 12.06
N ASN A 22 -7.41 -1.49 11.25
CA ASN A 22 -8.33 -2.04 10.25
C ASN A 22 -9.44 -2.79 11.01
N THR A 23 -10.45 -2.06 11.49
CA THR A 23 -11.63 -2.59 12.18
C THR A 23 -12.72 -2.79 11.15
N GLU A 24 -13.59 -3.79 11.33
CA GLU A 24 -14.72 -4.05 10.41
C GLU A 24 -15.61 -2.82 10.17
N LYS A 25 -15.61 -1.88 11.12
CA LYS A 25 -16.37 -0.62 11.06
C LYS A 25 -15.75 0.45 10.15
N THR A 26 -14.46 0.34 9.83
CA THR A 26 -13.77 1.34 8.99
C THR A 26 -12.79 0.65 8.05
N PRO A 27 -13.29 0.10 6.93
CA PRO A 27 -12.48 -0.67 6.00
C PRO A 27 -11.39 0.20 5.36
N TRP A 28 -10.31 -0.45 4.91
CA TRP A 28 -9.14 0.20 4.33
C TRP A 28 -9.49 1.16 3.17
N PHE A 29 -10.45 0.80 2.32
CA PHE A 29 -10.86 1.63 1.19
C PHE A 29 -11.55 2.92 1.64
N THR A 30 -12.38 2.86 2.68
CA THR A 30 -13.00 4.07 3.24
C THR A 30 -11.93 4.99 3.79
N ARG A 31 -10.91 4.46 4.47
CA ARG A 31 -9.78 5.26 4.97
C ARG A 31 -9.01 5.91 3.83
N TRP A 32 -8.75 5.17 2.75
CA TRP A 32 -8.10 5.69 1.55
C TRP A 32 -8.77 6.97 1.02
N LEU A 33 -10.11 7.02 1.03
CA LEU A 33 -10.87 8.19 0.57
C LEU A 33 -10.72 9.42 1.48
N TYR A 34 -10.44 9.23 2.77
CA TYR A 34 -10.27 10.31 3.76
C TYR A 34 -8.84 10.80 3.90
N ILE A 35 -7.87 10.15 3.27
CA ILE A 35 -6.47 10.59 3.27
C ILE A 35 -6.33 11.83 2.36
N PRO A 36 -5.61 12.88 2.80
CA PRO A 36 -5.24 14.01 1.95
C PRO A 36 -4.63 13.56 0.62
N ILE A 37 -4.79 14.35 -0.44
CA ILE A 37 -4.33 13.95 -1.77
C ILE A 37 -2.80 13.75 -1.78
N GLU A 38 -2.08 14.60 -1.06
CA GLU A 38 -0.62 14.59 -0.96
C GLU A 38 -0.11 13.27 -0.35
N GLU A 39 -0.74 12.84 0.74
CA GLU A 39 -0.41 11.60 1.42
C GLU A 39 -0.80 10.37 0.57
N ARG A 40 -1.93 10.42 -0.15
CA ARG A 40 -2.27 9.37 -1.13
C ARG A 40 -1.23 9.24 -2.23
N MET A 41 -0.75 10.37 -2.77
CA MET A 41 0.28 10.37 -3.81
C MET A 41 1.60 9.77 -3.32
N GLN A 42 1.98 10.04 -2.06
CA GLN A 42 3.16 9.43 -1.45
C GLN A 42 3.00 7.91 -1.29
N ILE A 43 1.83 7.45 -0.82
CA ILE A 43 1.55 6.02 -0.67
C ILE A 43 1.58 5.31 -2.03
N LEU A 44 1.01 5.93 -3.08
CA LEU A 44 1.08 5.39 -4.43
C LEU A 44 2.51 5.37 -4.96
N ASP A 45 3.30 6.42 -4.74
CA ASP A 45 4.72 6.45 -5.13
C ASP A 45 5.50 5.30 -4.47
N ASP A 46 5.30 5.10 -3.16
CA ASP A 46 5.93 4.01 -2.41
C ASP A 46 5.50 2.61 -2.89
N LEU A 47 4.23 2.43 -3.29
CA LEU A 47 3.72 1.17 -3.80
C LEU A 47 4.13 0.89 -5.25
N LEU A 48 4.30 1.94 -6.05
CA LEU A 48 4.72 1.86 -7.45
C LEU A 48 6.23 1.85 -7.60
N LYS A 49 6.99 2.10 -6.52
CA LYS A 49 8.43 1.87 -6.51
C LYS A 49 8.68 0.44 -6.95
N PRO A 50 9.51 0.24 -7.99
CA PRO A 50 9.86 -1.10 -8.43
C PRO A 50 10.37 -1.85 -7.21
N TYR A 51 9.80 -3.03 -6.95
CA TYR A 51 10.29 -3.92 -5.92
C TYR A 51 11.80 -4.02 -6.15
N PRO A 52 12.66 -3.71 -5.15
CA PRO A 52 14.09 -3.85 -5.35
C PRO A 52 14.28 -5.30 -5.81
N ALA A 53 14.71 -5.46 -7.06
CA ALA A 53 15.07 -6.77 -7.58
C ALA A 53 15.99 -7.37 -6.52
N ALA A 54 15.71 -8.61 -6.12
CA ALA A 54 16.40 -9.32 -5.06
C ALA A 54 17.92 -9.39 -5.31
N THR A 55 18.62 -8.28 -5.08
CA THR A 55 20.05 -8.08 -5.29
C THR A 55 20.72 -7.55 -4.03
N GLU A 56 20.01 -7.55 -2.88
CA GLU A 56 20.58 -7.33 -1.55
C GLU A 56 20.26 -8.45 -0.55
N TYR A 57 19.98 -9.67 -1.02
CA TYR A 57 20.18 -10.88 -0.20
C TYR A 57 21.62 -11.39 -0.28
N GLN A 58 22.60 -10.51 -0.53
CA GLN A 58 24.01 -10.76 -0.27
C GLN A 58 24.70 -9.50 0.26
N LYS A 59 24.67 -9.32 1.58
CA LYS A 59 25.84 -9.09 2.45
C LYS A 59 25.41 -8.41 3.75
N LYS A 60 25.24 -9.21 4.80
CA LYS A 60 26.16 -9.18 5.95
C LYS A 60 25.99 -10.42 6.80
#